data_AF-A0A831NW09-F1
#
_entry.id   AF-A0A831NW09-F1
#
_cell.length_a   1.000
_cell.length_b   1.000
_cell.length_c   1.000
_cell.angle_alpha   90.00
_cell.angle_beta   90.00
_cell.angle_gamma   90.00
#
_symmetry.space_group_name_H-M   'P 1'
#
loop_
_entity.id
_entity.type
_entity.pdbx_description
1 polymer ?
#
loop_
_entity_poly.entity_id
_entity_poly.type
_entity_poly.pdbx_seq_one_letter_code
_entity_poly.pdbx_strand_id
1 'polypeptide(L)' 'RFEQLLAKLDPRTGNIVEENPQFIKTGDSAIVVLRPTKPMVIEPVKELPQLGRFAIRDMGQTVAAGMVISIQKGE' A
#
# COMPACT_ATOMS: atom_id res chain seq x y z
N ARG A 1 -9.67 -1.89 -2.72
CA ARG A 1 -10.10 -2.47 -1.42
C ARG A 1 -8.86 -2.98 -0.71
N PHE A 2 -8.72 -2.71 0.59
CA PHE A 2 -7.70 -3.34 1.42
C PHE A 2 -8.12 -4.78 1.71
N GLU A 3 -7.31 -5.75 1.30
CA GLU A 3 -7.57 -7.18 1.54
C GLU A 3 -6.86 -7.65 2.81
N GLN A 4 -5.58 -7.30 2.95
CA GLN A 4 -4.74 -7.76 4.05
C GLN A 4 -3.78 -6.64 4.48
N LEU A 5 -3.52 -6.57 5.78
CA LEU A 5 -2.43 -5.79 6.36
C LEU A 5 -1.36 -6.79 6.75
N LEU A 6 -0.23 -6.81 6.03
CA LEU A 6 0.80 -7.83 6.21
C LEU A 6 1.76 -7.44 7.34
N ALA A 7 2.16 -6.17 7.39
CA ALA A 7 3.10 -5.69 8.38
C ALA A 7 2.90 -4.19 8.64
N LYS A 8 3.02 -3.80 9.90
CA LYS A 8 3.21 -2.41 10.31
C LYS A 8 4.71 -2.11 10.37
N LEU A 9 5.10 -0.98 9.83
CA LEU A 9 6.49 -0.52 9.76
C LEU A 9 6.65 0.75 10.59
N ASP A 10 7.83 0.89 11.19
CA ASP A 10 8.27 2.18 11.73
C ASP A 10 8.57 3.14 10.55
N PRO A 11 7.87 4.29 10.46
CA PRO A 11 8.02 5.22 9.34
C PRO A 11 9.43 5.83 9.25
N ARG A 12 10.23 5.81 10.32
CA ARG A 12 11.57 6.40 10.36
C ARG A 12 12.65 5.41 9.93
N THR A 13 12.50 4.15 10.32
CA THR A 13 13.54 3.12 10.13
C THR A 13 13.18 2.10 9.05
N GLY A 14 11.89 1.95 8.72
CA GLY A 14 11.38 0.93 7.80
C GLY A 14 11.35 -0.48 8.40
N ASN A 15 11.69 -0.64 9.68
CA ASN A 15 11.68 -1.94 10.35
C ASN A 15 10.23 -2.38 10.66
N ILE A 16 10.00 -3.69 10.64
CA ILE A 16 8.72 -4.28 11.03
C ILE A 16 8.53 -4.10 12.54
N VAL A 17 7.44 -3.45 12.92
CA VAL A 17 7.03 -3.26 14.32
C VAL A 17 6.04 -4.33 14.74
N GLU A 18 5.14 -4.72 13.83
CA GLU A 18 4.08 -5.69 14.09
C GLU A 18 3.73 -6.44 12.81
N GLU A 19 3.64 -7.78 12.88
CA GLU A 19 3.15 -8.62 11.78
C GLU A 19 1.64 -8.80 11.87
N ASN A 20 0.95 -8.74 10.73
CA ASN A 20 -0.50 -8.89 10.61
C ASN A 20 -1.33 -8.02 11.58
N PRO A 21 -1.10 -6.69 11.61
CA PRO A 21 -1.82 -5.80 12.52
C PRO A 21 -3.32 -5.79 12.22
N GLN A 22 -4.16 -5.66 13.26
CA GLN A 22 -5.61 -5.57 13.07
C GLN A 22 -6.06 -4.25 12.42
N PHE A 23 -5.35 -3.15 12.70
CA PHE A 23 -5.62 -1.84 12.11
C PHE A 23 -4.34 -1.00 12.08
N ILE A 24 -4.34 0.07 11.27
CA ILE A 24 -3.29 1.09 11.20
C ILE A 24 -3.89 2.48 11.43
N LYS A 25 -3.10 3.41 11.96
CA LYS A 25 -3.51 4.78 12.27
C LYS A 25 -2.68 5.81 11.50
N THR A 26 -3.12 7.07 11.56
CA THR A 26 -2.36 8.20 10.99
C THR A 26 -0.93 8.22 11.52
N GLY A 27 0.03 8.28 10.61
CA GLY A 27 1.46 8.27 10.93
C GLY A 27 2.11 6.88 10.82
N ASP A 28 1.33 5.80 10.75
CA ASP A 28 1.86 4.46 10.55
C ASP A 28 2.25 4.23 9.08
N SER A 29 3.36 3.53 8.87
CA SER A 29 3.70 2.91 7.58
C SER A 29 3.29 1.44 7.61
N ALA A 30 2.86 0.87 6.48
CA ALA A 30 2.45 -0.52 6.43
C ALA A 30 2.65 -1.15 5.05
N ILE A 31 2.83 -2.48 5.04
CA ILE A 31 2.75 -3.31 3.84
C ILE A 31 1.33 -3.89 3.77
N VAL A 32 0.65 -3.65 2.65
CA VAL A 32 -0.76 -4.01 2.47
C VAL A 32 -0.98 -4.70 1.13
N VAL A 33 -1.96 -5.61 1.10
CA VAL A 33 -2.47 -6.20 -0.14
C VAL A 33 -3.72 -5.44 -0.55
N LEU A 34 -3.72 -4.89 -1.76
CA LEU A 34 -4.83 -4.14 -2.32
C LEU A 34 -5.42 -4.91 -3.50
N ARG A 35 -6.74 -5.06 -3.52
CA ARG A 35 -7.50 -5.49 -4.70
C ARG A 35 -8.15 -4.28 -5.38
N PRO A 36 -7.84 -4.00 -6.65
CA PRO A 36 -8.54 -2.96 -7.38
C PRO A 36 -10.00 -3.37 -7.65
N THR A 37 -10.93 -2.42 -7.62
CA THR A 37 -12.37 -2.70 -7.85
C THR A 37 -12.75 -2.66 -9.33
N LYS A 38 -11.87 -2.10 -10.17
CA LYS A 38 -11.96 -2.05 -11.64
C LYS A 38 -10.59 -2.39 -12.20
N PRO A 39 -10.48 -2.92 -13.43
CA PRO A 39 -9.19 -3.10 -14.09
C PRO A 39 -8.37 -1.82 -14.07
N MET A 40 -7.10 -1.93 -13.68
CA MET A 40 -6.21 -0.80 -13.44
C MET A 40 -4.81 -1.16 -13.95
N VAL A 41 -4.13 -0.20 -14.56
CA VAL A 41 -2.72 -0.31 -14.93
C VAL A 41 -1.87 0.24 -13.79
N ILE A 42 -0.88 -0.54 -13.35
CA ILE A 42 0.06 -0.15 -12.31
C ILE A 42 1.33 -0.98 -12.47
N GLU A 43 2.49 -0.46 -12.06
CA GLU A 43 3.78 -1.15 -12.18
C GLU A 43 4.54 -1.13 -10.85
N PRO A 44 5.42 -2.12 -10.56
CA PRO A 44 6.33 -2.03 -9.43
C PRO A 44 7.23 -0.79 -9.54
N VAL A 45 7.42 -0.08 -8.43
CA VAL A 45 8.17 1.21 -8.43
C VAL A 45 9.62 1.02 -8.87
N LYS A 46 10.18 -0.16 -8.64
CA LYS A 46 11.53 -0.52 -9.06
C LYS A 46 11.67 -0.66 -10.59
N GLU A 47 10.58 -0.98 -11.28
CA GLU A 47 10.56 -1.19 -12.73
C GLU A 47 10.18 0.11 -13.44
N LEU A 48 9.05 0.72 -13.07
CA LEU A 48 8.59 1.97 -13.65
C LEU A 48 8.06 2.93 -12.57
N PRO A 49 8.93 3.78 -11.98
CA PRO A 49 8.58 4.66 -10.86
C PRO A 49 7.38 5.59 -11.14
N GLN A 50 7.17 5.97 -12.40
CA GLN A 50 6.10 6.87 -12.82
C GLN A 50 4.70 6.23 -12.72
N LEU A 51 4.60 4.89 -12.81
CA LEU A 51 3.33 4.15 -12.67
C LEU A 51 3.20 3.39 -11.35
N GLY A 52 4.22 3.45 -10.48
CA GLY A 52 4.23 2.72 -9.21
C GLY A 52 3.86 3.52 -7.96
N ARG A 53 3.69 4.83 -8.06
CA ARG A 53 3.34 5.71 -6.93
C ARG A 53 1.90 6.18 -7.05
N PHE A 54 1.14 6.13 -5.96
CA PHE A 54 -0.27 6.49 -5.96
C PHE A 54 -0.70 7.15 -4.65
N ALA A 55 -1.82 7.87 -4.70
CA ALA A 55 -2.48 8.44 -3.53
C ALA A 55 -3.79 7.68 -3.26
N ILE A 56 -4.09 7.43 -1.98
CA ILE A 56 -5.36 6.89 -1.53
C ILE A 56 -6.21 8.05 -1.04
N ARG A 57 -7.44 8.14 -1.56
CA ARG A 57 -8.38 9.21 -1.20
C ARG A 57 -9.65 8.63 -0.64
N ASP A 58 -10.16 9.28 0.41
CA ASP A 58 -11.48 9.01 0.98
C ASP A 58 -12.13 10.34 1.36
N MET A 59 -13.44 10.47 1.14
CA MET A 59 -14.22 11.69 1.38
C MET A 59 -13.55 13.01 0.91
N GLY A 60 -12.90 12.99 -0.26
CA GLY A 60 -12.23 14.16 -0.84
C GLY A 60 -10.85 14.49 -0.27
N GLN A 61 -10.40 13.78 0.76
CA GLN A 61 -9.10 13.98 1.41
C GLN A 61 -8.12 12.87 1.03
N THR A 62 -6.82 13.19 1.00
CA THR A 62 -5.76 12.19 0.83
C THR A 62 -5.47 11.55 2.19
N VAL A 63 -5.75 10.26 2.31
CA VAL A 63 -5.58 9.51 3.58
C VAL A 63 -4.25 8.77 3.64
N ALA A 64 -3.65 8.44 2.49
CA ALA A 64 -2.35 7.80 2.41
C ALA A 64 -1.68 8.06 1.05
N ALA A 65 -0.36 7.87 1.01
CA ALA A 65 0.42 7.73 -0.21
C ALA A 65 1.09 6.35 -0.21
N GLY A 66 1.18 5.73 -1.38
CA GLY A 66 1.66 4.37 -1.52
C GLY A 66 2.61 4.20 -2.70
N MET A 67 3.41 3.15 -2.61
CA MET A 67 4.33 2.73 -3.66
C MET A 67 4.20 1.22 -3.86
N VAL A 68 4.09 0.76 -5.10
CA VAL A 68 3.91 -0.65 -5.43
C VAL A 68 5.21 -1.43 -5.25
N ILE A 69 5.13 -2.50 -4.45
CA ILE A 69 6.23 -3.43 -4.18
C ILE A 69 6.22 -4.56 -5.22
N SER A 70 5.07 -5.21 -5.41
CA SER A 70 4.88 -6.33 -6.32
C SER A 70 3.43 -6.41 -6.80
N ILE A 71 3.21 -7.15 -7.88
CA ILE A 71 1.89 -7.39 -8.47
C ILE A 71 1.67 -8.90 -8.52
N GLN A 72 0.58 -9.36 -7.93
CA GLN A 72 0.10 -10.73 -8.09
C GLN A 72 -0.90 -10.73 -9.24
N LYS A 73 -0.57 -11.44 -10.33
CA LYS A 73 -1.53 -11.64 -11.43
C LYS A 73 -2.56 -12.65 -10.93
N GLY A 74 -3.83 -12.22 -10.87
CA GLY A 74 -4.93 -13.16 -10.71
C GLY A 74 -5.00 -14.06 -11.94
N GLU A 75 -5.35 -15.33 -11.73
CA GLU A 75 -5.80 -16.21 -12.80
C GLU A 75 -7.11 -15.70 -13.43
#